data_AF-A0A7Y1TXD1-F1
#
_entry.id   AF-A0A7Y1TXD1-F1
#
_cell.length_a   1.000
_cell.length_b   1.000
_cell.length_c   1.000
_cell.angle_alpha   90.00
_cell.angle_beta   90.00
_cell.angle_gamma   90.00
#
_symmetry.space_group_name_H-M   'P 1'
#
loop_
_entity.id
_entity.type
_entity.pdbx_description
1 polymer ?
#
loop_
_entity_poly.entity_id
_entity_poly.type
_entity_poly.pdbx_seq_one_letter_code
_entity_poly.pdbx_strand_id
1 'polypeptide(L)'
;MSYSGVVASLERLYESAVMAPHEFDVALAAEDLFETVPDREVAKRIRRAMRVAVKLAGFWQGRSDDEPDWVRRVDEASGAPAWRPLLEVAQLGLDANPSADLFDLVKRLFPVVHYERWMDGMGFEEWQESG
;
A
#
# COMPACT_ATOMS: atom_id res chain seq x y z
N MET A 1 -11.54 -10.14 6.39
CA MET A 1 -10.43 -9.19 6.64
C MET A 1 -10.94 -7.78 6.36
N SER A 2 -10.60 -6.79 7.20
CA SER A 2 -10.95 -5.38 6.96
C SER A 2 -10.08 -4.78 5.85
N TYR A 3 -10.52 -3.68 5.24
CA TYR A 3 -9.70 -2.94 4.28
C TYR A 3 -8.38 -2.46 4.89
N SER A 4 -8.38 -2.05 6.17
CA SER A 4 -7.15 -1.69 6.89
C SER A 4 -6.19 -2.87 7.00
N GLY A 5 -6.71 -4.07 7.27
CA GLY A 5 -5.93 -5.30 7.27
C GLY A 5 -5.33 -5.63 5.90
N VAL A 6 -6.09 -5.43 4.82
CA VAL A 6 -5.60 -5.62 3.44
C VAL A 6 -4.45 -4.65 3.14
N VAL A 7 -4.62 -3.36 3.42
CA VAL A 7 -3.57 -2.35 3.16
C VAL A 7 -2.32 -2.65 3.97
N ALA A 8 -2.46 -3.01 5.25
CA ALA A 8 -1.32 -3.38 6.10
C ALA A 8 -0.58 -4.62 5.56
N SER A 9 -1.28 -5.60 5.01
CA SER A 9 -0.65 -6.75 4.34
C SER A 9 0.09 -6.35 3.07
N LEU A 10 -0.44 -5.40 2.30
CA LEU A 10 0.25 -4.86 1.11
C LEU A 10 1.49 -4.04 1.47
N GLU A 11 1.49 -3.33 2.60
CA GLU A 11 2.68 -2.63 3.09
C GLU A 11 3.78 -3.61 3.49
N ARG A 12 3.44 -4.67 4.23
CA ARG A 12 4.39 -5.76 4.55
C ARG A 12 4.94 -6.43 3.29
N LEU A 13 4.10 -6.61 2.27
CA LEU A 13 4.53 -7.14 0.97
C LEU A 13 5.58 -6.23 0.33
N TYR A 14 5.40 -4.92 0.36
CA TYR A 14 6.33 -3.96 -0.23
C TYR A 14 7.62 -3.87 0.58
N GLU A 15 7.51 -3.82 1.91
CA GLU A 15 8.64 -3.84 2.83
C GLU A 15 9.52 -5.07 2.59
N SER A 16 8.94 -6.28 2.59
CA SER A 16 9.68 -7.51 2.30
C SER A 16 10.34 -7.48 0.92
N ALA A 17 9.66 -6.93 -0.10
CA ALA A 17 10.20 -6.85 -1.45
C ALA A 17 11.45 -5.96 -1.55
N VAL A 18 11.56 -4.90 -0.75
CA VAL A 18 12.70 -3.96 -0.81
C VAL A 18 13.76 -4.20 0.26
N MET A 19 13.40 -4.83 1.38
CA MET A 19 14.30 -5.11 2.51
C MET A 19 14.95 -6.49 2.41
N ALA A 20 14.23 -7.49 1.92
CA ALA A 20 14.73 -8.86 1.74
C ALA A 20 14.48 -9.37 0.31
N PRO A 21 14.94 -8.66 -0.74
CA PRO A 21 14.61 -8.96 -2.14
C PRO A 21 15.07 -10.34 -2.63
N HIS A 22 16.06 -10.95 -1.96
CA HIS A 22 16.60 -12.28 -2.27
C HIS A 22 15.81 -13.42 -1.62
N GLU A 23 15.05 -13.13 -0.56
CA GLU A 23 14.15 -14.07 0.11
C GLU A 23 12.68 -13.85 -0.30
N PHE A 24 12.43 -12.84 -1.14
CA PHE A 24 11.09 -12.43 -1.51
C PHE A 24 10.37 -13.48 -2.36
N ASP A 25 9.34 -14.09 -1.79
CA ASP A 25 8.42 -14.99 -2.47
C ASP A 25 7.01 -14.38 -2.54
N VAL A 26 6.62 -13.96 -3.74
CA VAL A 26 5.30 -13.38 -4.00
C VAL A 26 4.18 -14.41 -3.91
N ALA A 27 4.45 -15.69 -4.16
CA ALA A 27 3.43 -16.73 -4.09
C ALA A 27 3.03 -16.99 -2.64
N LEU A 28 4.02 -17.09 -1.74
CA LEU A 28 3.77 -17.20 -0.30
C LEU A 28 2.99 -15.99 0.22
N ALA A 29 3.39 -14.78 -0.15
CA ALA A 29 2.69 -13.57 0.26
C ALA A 29 1.27 -13.45 -0.33
N ALA A 30 0.98 -14.14 -1.44
CA ALA A 30 -0.35 -14.16 -2.07
C ALA A 30 -1.36 -14.98 -1.26
N GLU A 31 -0.92 -16.08 -0.64
CA GLU A 31 -1.80 -16.98 0.11
C GLU A 31 -2.47 -16.22 1.26
N ASP A 32 -1.68 -15.51 2.07
CA ASP A 32 -2.15 -14.68 3.18
C ASP A 32 -3.08 -13.55 2.71
N LEU A 33 -2.80 -12.98 1.54
CA LEU A 33 -3.53 -11.83 1.01
C LEU A 33 -4.90 -12.20 0.44
N PHE A 34 -5.08 -13.40 -0.13
CA PHE A 34 -6.32 -13.79 -0.81
C PHE A 34 -7.26 -14.66 0.00
N GLU A 35 -6.82 -15.23 1.12
CA GLU A 35 -7.64 -16.14 1.94
C GLU A 35 -8.95 -15.50 2.44
N THR A 36 -9.04 -14.17 2.45
CA THR A 36 -10.15 -13.44 3.06
C THR A 36 -10.65 -12.22 2.27
N VAL A 37 -10.29 -12.10 0.98
CA VAL A 37 -10.67 -10.96 0.13
C VAL A 37 -12.11 -11.09 -0.35
N PRO A 38 -13.02 -10.19 0.06
CA PRO A 38 -14.44 -10.36 -0.22
C PRO A 38 -14.86 -9.84 -1.61
N ASP A 39 -14.06 -8.99 -2.26
CA ASP A 39 -14.47 -8.21 -3.45
C ASP A 39 -13.49 -8.35 -4.64
N ARG A 40 -14.05 -8.52 -5.84
CA ARG A 40 -13.36 -8.56 -7.13
C ARG A 40 -12.56 -7.27 -7.42
N GLU A 41 -13.08 -6.10 -7.06
CA GLU A 41 -12.40 -4.82 -7.28
C GLU A 41 -11.16 -4.68 -6.39
N VAL A 42 -11.26 -5.12 -5.14
CA VAL A 42 -10.12 -5.19 -4.21
C VAL A 42 -9.10 -6.21 -4.71
N ALA A 43 -9.55 -7.40 -5.12
CA ALA A 43 -8.67 -8.42 -5.67
C ALA A 43 -7.88 -7.95 -6.91
N LYS A 44 -8.46 -7.08 -7.75
CA LYS A 44 -7.76 -6.49 -8.90
C LYS A 44 -6.61 -5.57 -8.46
N ARG A 45 -6.81 -4.79 -7.40
CA ARG A 45 -5.82 -3.87 -6.83
C ARG A 45 -4.72 -4.63 -6.09
N ILE A 46 -5.06 -5.69 -5.35
CA ILE A 46 -4.08 -6.60 -4.75
C ILE A 46 -3.17 -7.20 -5.82
N ARG A 47 -3.72 -7.74 -6.93
CA ARG A 47 -2.89 -8.25 -8.05
C ARG A 47 -2.03 -7.17 -8.71
N ARG A 48 -2.43 -5.90 -8.68
CA ARG A 48 -1.59 -4.79 -9.14
C ARG A 48 -0.43 -4.56 -8.16
N ALA A 49 -0.72 -4.49 -6.86
CA ALA A 49 0.30 -4.34 -5.82
C ALA A 49 1.33 -5.48 -5.86
N MET A 50 0.89 -6.73 -6.01
CA MET A 50 1.81 -7.88 -6.14
C MET A 50 2.75 -7.76 -7.34
N ARG A 51 2.25 -7.30 -8.49
CA ARG A 51 3.10 -7.05 -9.66
C ARG A 51 4.09 -5.93 -9.45
N VAL A 52 3.74 -4.91 -8.64
CA VAL A 52 4.68 -3.88 -8.22
C VAL A 52 5.73 -4.49 -7.29
N ALA A 53 5.33 -5.27 -6.29
CA ALA A 53 6.25 -5.91 -5.35
C ALA A 53 7.30 -6.79 -6.05
N VAL A 54 6.90 -7.58 -7.05
CA VAL A 54 7.85 -8.37 -7.86
C VAL A 54 8.86 -7.47 -8.60
N LYS A 55 8.42 -6.33 -9.12
CA LYS A 55 9.32 -5.36 -9.76
C LYS A 55 10.27 -4.69 -8.76
N LEU A 56 9.76 -4.36 -7.58
CA LEU A 56 10.56 -3.80 -6.48
C LEU A 56 11.66 -4.79 -6.06
N ALA A 57 11.30 -6.06 -5.82
CA ALA A 57 12.28 -7.10 -5.50
C ALA A 57 13.32 -7.26 -6.61
N GLY A 58 12.89 -7.33 -7.88
CA GLY A 58 13.81 -7.42 -9.02
C GLY A 58 14.74 -6.20 -9.16
N PHE A 59 14.28 -5.00 -8.77
CA PHE A 59 15.13 -3.81 -8.71
C PHE A 59 16.19 -3.96 -7.61
N TRP A 60 15.82 -4.44 -6.43
CA TRP A 60 16.74 -4.50 -5.29
C TRP A 60 17.64 -5.74 -5.23
N GLN A 61 17.32 -6.83 -5.95
CA GLN A 61 18.10 -8.09 -5.93
C GLN A 61 19.58 -7.96 -6.30
N GLY A 62 19.95 -6.97 -7.10
CA GLY A 62 21.33 -6.74 -7.54
C GLY A 62 21.99 -5.52 -6.91
N ARG A 63 21.35 -4.87 -5.93
CA ARG A 63 21.80 -3.62 -5.32
C ARG A 63 22.15 -3.86 -3.86
N SER A 64 23.38 -3.54 -3.48
CA SER A 64 23.74 -3.35 -2.07
C SER A 64 23.34 -1.93 -1.69
N ASP A 65 22.51 -1.77 -0.66
CA ASP A 65 22.08 -0.43 -0.26
C ASP A 65 22.01 -0.25 1.25
N ASP A 66 22.42 0.95 1.68
CA ASP A 66 22.55 1.43 3.04
C ASP A 66 21.27 2.13 3.53
N GLU A 67 20.30 2.45 2.66
CA GLU A 67 19.04 3.13 3.07
C GLU A 67 18.21 2.19 3.97
N PRO A 68 18.05 2.45 5.29
CA PRO A 68 17.31 1.56 6.17
C PRO A 68 15.79 1.74 6.07
N ASP A 69 15.30 2.84 5.48
CA ASP A 69 13.86 3.11 5.36
C ASP A 69 13.27 2.45 4.11
N TRP A 70 12.44 1.43 4.32
CA TRP A 70 11.77 0.71 3.25
C TRP A 70 10.86 1.61 2.39
N VAL A 71 10.26 2.66 2.97
CA VAL A 71 9.40 3.59 2.22
C VAL A 71 10.21 4.33 1.18
N ARG A 72 11.40 4.83 1.58
CA ARG A 72 12.32 5.49 0.66
C ARG A 72 12.83 4.56 -0.43
N ARG A 73 13.07 3.29 -0.11
CA ARG A 73 13.45 2.29 -1.12
C ARG A 73 12.37 2.04 -2.16
N VAL A 74 11.10 2.05 -1.75
CA VAL A 74 9.96 1.96 -2.68
C VAL A 74 9.90 3.21 -3.57
N ASP A 75 10.08 4.39 -2.96
CA ASP A 75 10.09 5.66 -3.68
C ASP A 75 11.22 5.75 -4.71
N GLU A 76 12.43 5.33 -4.34
CA GLU A 76 13.58 5.30 -5.24
C GLU A 76 13.37 4.35 -6.41
N ALA A 77 12.83 3.16 -6.15
CA ALA A 77 12.67 2.15 -7.18
C ALA A 77 11.52 2.45 -8.16
N SER A 78 10.41 3.02 -7.67
CA SER A 78 9.19 3.16 -8.47
C SER A 78 8.30 4.36 -8.15
N GLY A 79 8.58 5.14 -7.11
CA GLY A 79 7.85 6.37 -6.75
C GLY A 79 6.33 6.20 -6.62
N ALA A 80 5.60 7.28 -6.91
CA ALA A 80 4.13 7.34 -6.84
C ALA A 80 3.38 6.15 -7.50
N PRO A 81 3.75 5.66 -8.70
CA PRO A 81 3.13 4.47 -9.28
C PRO A 81 3.10 3.22 -8.39
N ALA A 82 4.09 3.05 -7.51
CA ALA A 82 4.15 1.92 -6.61
C ALA A 82 3.01 1.97 -5.59
N TRP A 83 2.71 3.15 -5.06
CA TRP A 83 1.76 3.37 -3.97
C TRP A 83 0.30 3.44 -4.40
N ARG A 84 0.04 3.73 -5.68
CA ARG A 84 -1.32 3.86 -6.24
C ARG A 84 -2.26 2.71 -5.87
N PRO A 85 -1.87 1.42 -6.00
CA PRO A 85 -2.76 0.31 -5.65
C PRO A 85 -3.18 0.30 -4.17
N LEU A 86 -2.28 0.71 -3.26
CA LEU A 86 -2.57 0.77 -1.82
C LEU A 86 -3.54 1.91 -1.52
N LEU A 87 -3.30 3.09 -2.11
CA LEU A 87 -4.20 4.24 -2.01
C LEU A 87 -5.60 3.90 -2.54
N GLU A 88 -5.68 3.25 -3.70
CA GLU A 88 -6.94 2.81 -4.31
C GLU A 88 -7.72 1.85 -3.39
N VAL A 89 -7.04 0.93 -2.67
CA VAL A 89 -7.70 0.03 -1.71
C VAL A 89 -8.19 0.78 -0.49
N ALA A 90 -7.38 1.70 0.05
CA ALA A 90 -7.74 2.48 1.21
C ALA A 90 -8.95 3.39 0.95
N GLN A 91 -9.00 4.05 -0.22
CA GLN A 91 -10.13 4.85 -0.67
C GLN A 91 -11.42 4.02 -0.82
N LEU A 92 -11.35 2.84 -1.45
CA LEU A 92 -12.50 1.94 -1.52
C LEU A 92 -13.03 1.54 -0.14
N GLY A 93 -12.12 1.31 0.81
CA GLY A 93 -12.50 0.98 2.18
C GLY A 93 -13.18 2.15 2.89
N LEU A 94 -12.71 3.39 2.68
CA LEU A 94 -13.36 4.58 3.21
C LEU A 94 -14.75 4.82 2.60
N ASP A 95 -14.90 4.62 1.29
CA ASP A 95 -16.19 4.77 0.62
C ASP A 95 -17.22 3.73 1.11
N ALA A 96 -16.77 2.50 1.37
CA ALA A 96 -17.66 1.40 1.76
C ALA A 96 -17.97 1.39 3.27
N ASN A 97 -16.96 1.63 4.12
CA ASN A 97 -17.09 1.64 5.56
C ASN A 97 -16.01 2.53 6.18
N PRO A 98 -16.28 3.84 6.33
CA PRO A 98 -15.34 4.81 6.89
C PRO A 98 -14.69 4.32 8.18
N SER A 99 -13.38 4.46 8.30
CA SER A 99 -12.64 4.18 9.53
C SER A 99 -11.47 5.14 9.68
N ALA A 100 -11.17 5.50 10.92
CA ALA A 100 -10.05 6.38 11.25
C ALA A 100 -8.71 5.81 10.74
N ASP A 101 -8.49 4.50 10.88
CA ASP A 101 -7.28 3.84 10.41
C ASP A 101 -7.09 4.03 8.89
N LEU A 102 -8.14 3.80 8.09
CA LEU A 102 -8.07 3.99 6.64
C LEU A 102 -7.89 5.45 6.27
N PHE A 103 -8.50 6.36 7.03
CA PHE A 103 -8.38 7.80 6.82
C PHE A 103 -6.93 8.25 7.00
N ASP A 104 -6.29 7.84 8.08
CA ASP A 104 -4.89 8.14 8.35
C ASP A 104 -3.95 7.50 7.31
N LEU A 105 -4.27 6.29 6.85
CA LEU A 105 -3.55 5.64 5.75
C LEU A 105 -3.65 6.44 4.44
N VAL A 106 -4.84 6.90 4.05
CA VAL A 106 -5.01 7.74 2.87
C VAL A 106 -4.26 9.06 3.05
N LYS A 107 -4.36 9.73 4.21
CA LYS A 107 -3.60 10.97 4.48
C LYS A 107 -2.10 10.78 4.37
N ARG A 108 -1.56 9.63 4.77
CA ARG A 108 -0.13 9.31 4.65
C ARG A 108 0.28 9.02 3.20
N LEU A 109 -0.52 8.27 2.46
CA LEU A 109 -0.19 7.84 1.09
C LEU A 109 -0.46 8.91 0.03
N PHE A 110 -1.43 9.80 0.25
CA PHE A 110 -1.83 10.80 -0.74
C PHE A 110 -0.70 11.78 -1.13
N PRO A 111 0.10 12.31 -0.18
CA PRO A 111 1.29 13.11 -0.51
C PRO A 111 2.30 12.34 -1.35
N VAL A 112 2.44 11.04 -1.12
CA VAL A 112 3.38 10.18 -1.87
C VAL A 112 2.89 9.96 -3.31
N VAL A 113 1.59 9.78 -3.51
CA VAL A 113 1.02 9.48 -4.84
C VAL A 113 0.79 10.74 -5.69
N HIS A 114 0.35 11.83 -5.06
CA HIS A 114 -0.13 13.03 -5.73
C HIS A 114 0.73 14.27 -5.49
N TYR A 115 1.73 14.21 -4.60
CA TYR A 115 2.49 15.38 -4.15
C TYR A 115 1.62 16.48 -3.51
N GLU A 116 0.44 16.11 -3.01
CA GLU A 116 -0.55 17.01 -2.42
C GLU A 116 -0.95 16.52 -1.03
N ARG A 117 -1.42 17.44 -0.17
CA ARG A 117 -2.02 17.06 1.11
C ARG A 117 -3.50 16.78 0.91
N TRP A 118 -3.95 15.62 1.37
CA TRP A 118 -5.36 15.30 1.38
C TRP A 118 -6.02 15.88 2.63
N MET A 119 -7.14 16.58 2.43
CA MET A 119 -7.99 17.12 3.50
C MET A 119 -7.32 18.14 4.43
N ASP A 120 -6.22 18.76 4.01
CA ASP A 120 -5.62 19.99 4.58
C ASP A 120 -5.75 20.18 6.11
N GLY A 121 -5.37 19.17 6.90
CA GLY A 121 -5.33 19.25 8.36
C GLY A 121 -6.61 18.82 9.08
N MET A 122 -7.67 18.50 8.34
CA MET A 122 -8.94 17.97 8.85
C MET A 122 -8.74 16.63 9.58
N GLY A 123 -9.43 16.48 10.71
CA GLY A 123 -9.52 15.23 11.46
C GLY A 123 -10.53 14.25 10.86
N PHE A 124 -10.51 12.98 11.29
CA PHE A 124 -11.46 11.97 10.79
C PHE A 124 -12.93 12.34 11.06
N GLU A 125 -13.24 12.77 12.30
CA GLU A 125 -14.60 13.17 12.69
C GLU A 125 -15.10 14.36 11.85
N GLU A 126 -14.29 15.41 11.73
CA GLU A 126 -14.59 16.59 10.91
C GLU A 126 -14.80 16.22 9.42
N TRP A 127 -14.01 15.28 8.90
CA TRP A 127 -14.20 14.79 7.54
C TRP A 127 -15.53 14.08 7.35
N GLN A 128 -15.90 13.19 8.27
CA GLN A 128 -17.18 12.48 8.19
C GLN A 128 -18.38 13.42 8.27
N GLU A 129 -18.26 14.54 8.98
CA GLU A 129 -19.29 15.57 9.08
C GLU A 129 -19.37 16.49 7.85
N SER A 130 -18.31 16.52 7.03
CA SER A 130 -18.20 17.39 5.85
C SER A 130 -18.80 16.79 4.56
N GLY A 131 -19.10 15.48 4.55
CA GLY A 131 -19.63 14.73 3.41
C GLY A 131 -21.14 14.52 3.48
#